data_AF-A0A497RRU2-F1
#
_entry.id   AF-A0A497RRU2-F1
#
_cell.length_a   1.000
_cell.length_b   1.000
_cell.length_c   1.000
_cell.angle_alpha   90.00
_cell.angle_beta   90.00
_cell.angle_gamma   90.00
#
_symmetry.space_group_name_H-M   'P 1'
#
loop_
_entity.id
_entity.type
_entity.pdbx_description
1 polymer ?
#
loop_
_entity_poly.entity_id
_entity_poly.type
_entity_poly.pdbx_seq_one_letter_code
_entity_poly.pdbx_strand_id
1 'polypeptide(L)'
;MRKKKFMNLMALALVIILLMIVSAEAKGIKLESLEVLLESLIIKPLIRGLVIAAPIGYWLAYQDGTSFVKNFNRVILYNPPTEGILPFLNILLKILFPVYSLLIVSIGFYLLLYSSSPEGRANAKSLLSKLIITLVLISLSSRLIWLIFSISGYLTDSIFSLTSLELIGEILNGGIWGMLILSTWLMIPDIELGAVSLMLVYVFAWLPYMVISLRNIVLTTLMILFPLGILLYFIPELKSIGKTILEQFLIWTFIQAFMALALVSVAKAFSVTTLVSNPEITCLNIFPVPGINNMLAWFFTSIDLGTTNLMTLGFGAVAHFSIILVPIVMVLLFKKFLP
;
A
#
# COMPACT_ATOMS: atom_id res chain seq x y z
N MET A 1 -7.28 -32.05 -14.52
CA MET A 1 -8.68 -32.34 -14.12
C MET A 1 -9.60 -31.10 -14.09
N ARG A 2 -9.16 -29.92 -13.64
CA ARG A 2 -10.00 -28.70 -13.54
C ARG A 2 -10.36 -28.01 -14.88
N LYS A 3 -9.50 -28.07 -15.92
CA LYS A 3 -9.80 -27.51 -17.26
C LYS A 3 -11.01 -28.17 -17.95
N LYS A 4 -11.18 -29.48 -17.74
CA LYS A 4 -12.32 -30.27 -18.26
C LYS A 4 -13.63 -29.90 -17.54
N LYS A 5 -13.58 -29.57 -16.24
CA LYS A 5 -14.73 -29.04 -15.51
C LYS A 5 -15.19 -27.70 -16.08
N PHE A 6 -14.26 -26.76 -16.33
CA PHE A 6 -14.59 -25.45 -16.92
C PHE A 6 -15.26 -25.56 -18.30
N MET A 7 -14.76 -26.43 -19.20
CA MET A 7 -15.41 -26.63 -20.52
C MET A 7 -16.80 -27.28 -20.41
N ASN A 8 -16.98 -28.25 -19.50
CA ASN A 8 -18.28 -28.87 -19.27
C ASN A 8 -19.29 -27.88 -18.65
N LEU A 9 -18.82 -26.95 -17.82
CA LEU A 9 -19.62 -25.85 -17.26
C LEU A 9 -20.12 -24.90 -18.36
N MET A 10 -19.23 -24.53 -19.29
CA MET A 10 -19.61 -23.71 -20.45
C MET A 10 -20.65 -24.38 -21.34
N ALA A 11 -20.50 -25.69 -21.58
CA ALA A 11 -21.47 -26.47 -22.36
C ALA A 11 -22.84 -26.53 -21.67
N LEU A 12 -22.89 -26.66 -20.34
CA LEU A 12 -24.13 -26.69 -19.57
C LEU A 12 -24.86 -25.34 -19.60
N ALA A 13 -24.14 -24.22 -19.46
CA ALA A 13 -24.72 -22.89 -19.58
C ALA A 13 -25.34 -22.64 -20.97
N LEU A 14 -24.67 -23.12 -22.03
CA LEU A 14 -25.18 -23.10 -23.40
C LEU A 14 -26.47 -23.90 -23.58
N VAL A 15 -26.55 -25.09 -22.97
CA VAL A 15 -27.75 -25.95 -23.00
C VAL A 15 -28.92 -25.30 -22.26
N ILE A 16 -28.66 -24.64 -21.12
CA ILE A 16 -29.70 -23.94 -20.34
C ILE A 16 -30.25 -22.74 -21.12
N ILE A 17 -29.38 -21.99 -21.82
CA ILE A 17 -29.79 -20.89 -22.69
C ILE A 17 -30.67 -21.41 -23.84
N LEU A 18 -30.28 -22.53 -24.46
CA LEU A 18 -31.07 -23.20 -25.51
C LEU A 18 -32.45 -23.64 -25.01
N LEU A 19 -32.53 -24.21 -23.81
CA LEU A 19 -33.79 -24.64 -23.20
C LEU A 19 -34.71 -23.45 -22.85
N MET A 20 -34.14 -22.31 -22.43
CA MET A 20 -34.91 -21.09 -22.18
C MET A 20 -35.49 -20.51 -23.48
N ILE A 21 -34.75 -20.54 -24.59
CA ILE A 21 -35.23 -20.10 -25.91
C ILE A 21 -36.41 -20.98 -26.36
N VAL A 22 -36.26 -22.31 -26.28
CA VAL A 22 -37.31 -23.27 -26.65
C VAL A 22 -38.57 -23.11 -25.78
N SER A 23 -38.42 -22.86 -24.48
CA SER A 23 -39.54 -22.64 -23.57
C SER A 23 -40.28 -21.31 -23.80
N ALA A 24 -39.61 -20.29 -24.35
CA ALA A 24 -40.20 -18.98 -24.60
C ALA A 24 -41.02 -18.96 -25.89
N GLU A 25 -40.54 -19.68 -26.92
CA GLU A 25 -41.26 -19.90 -28.18
C GLU A 25 -42.55 -20.71 -27.95
N ALA A 26 -42.51 -21.70 -27.06
CA ALA A 26 -43.68 -22.48 -26.63
C ALA A 26 -44.79 -21.66 -25.94
N LYS A 27 -44.49 -20.44 -25.45
CA LYS A 27 -45.44 -19.54 -24.77
C LYS A 27 -45.96 -18.40 -25.66
N GLY A 28 -45.62 -18.37 -26.95
CA GLY A 28 -46.13 -17.38 -27.91
C GLY A 28 -45.60 -15.96 -27.71
N ILE A 29 -44.45 -15.80 -27.03
CA ILE A 29 -43.77 -14.51 -26.88
C ILE A 29 -43.10 -14.16 -28.21
N LYS A 30 -43.38 -12.97 -28.78
CA LYS A 30 -42.76 -12.52 -30.04
C LYS A 30 -41.23 -12.48 -29.89
N LEU A 31 -40.54 -13.18 -30.80
CA LEU A 31 -39.09 -13.41 -30.78
C LEU A 31 -38.27 -12.11 -30.67
N GLU A 32 -38.67 -11.03 -31.34
CA GLU A 32 -37.96 -9.74 -31.31
C GLU A 32 -37.85 -9.13 -29.90
N SER A 33 -38.92 -9.24 -29.09
CA SER A 33 -38.89 -8.75 -27.70
C SER A 33 -38.04 -9.65 -26.80
N LEU A 34 -37.93 -10.94 -27.16
CA LEU A 34 -37.11 -11.90 -26.43
C LEU A 34 -35.63 -11.72 -26.79
N GLU A 35 -35.29 -11.46 -28.06
CA GLU A 35 -33.92 -11.23 -28.53
C GLU A 35 -33.29 -10.01 -27.87
N VAL A 36 -33.98 -8.87 -27.84
CA VAL A 36 -33.48 -7.65 -27.17
C VAL A 36 -33.28 -7.88 -25.67
N LEU A 37 -34.16 -8.66 -25.05
CA LEU A 37 -34.13 -8.97 -23.62
C LEU A 37 -33.04 -10.02 -23.32
N LEU A 38 -32.84 -11.02 -24.17
CA LEU A 38 -31.74 -12.00 -24.09
C LEU A 38 -30.38 -11.32 -24.29
N GLU A 39 -30.30 -10.41 -25.27
CA GLU A 39 -29.07 -9.71 -25.61
C GLU A 39 -28.62 -8.79 -24.47
N SER A 40 -29.57 -8.06 -23.88
CA SER A 40 -29.30 -7.11 -22.79
C SER A 40 -29.10 -7.77 -21.42
N LEU A 41 -29.89 -8.80 -21.07
CA LEU A 41 -29.81 -9.44 -19.74
C LEU A 41 -28.89 -10.65 -19.66
N ILE A 42 -28.60 -11.33 -20.79
CA ILE A 42 -27.85 -12.59 -20.77
C ILE A 42 -26.56 -12.47 -21.59
N ILE A 43 -26.63 -12.09 -22.86
CA ILE A 43 -25.47 -12.17 -23.77
C ILE A 43 -24.42 -11.09 -23.46
N LYS A 44 -24.82 -9.81 -23.39
CA LYS A 44 -23.88 -8.71 -23.07
C LYS A 44 -23.20 -8.87 -21.70
N PRO A 45 -23.93 -9.22 -20.62
CA PRO A 45 -23.33 -9.49 -19.32
C PRO A 45 -22.35 -10.67 -19.33
N LEU A 46 -22.73 -11.76 -20.02
CA LEU A 46 -21.91 -12.97 -20.12
C LEU A 46 -20.61 -12.70 -20.91
N ILE A 47 -20.69 -11.98 -22.03
CA ILE A 47 -19.51 -11.58 -22.82
C ILE A 47 -18.61 -10.66 -21.99
N ARG A 48 -19.15 -9.66 -21.31
CA ARG A 48 -18.36 -8.73 -20.48
C ARG A 48 -17.69 -9.45 -19.30
N GLY A 49 -18.41 -10.35 -18.62
CA GLY A 49 -17.85 -11.18 -17.55
C GLY A 49 -16.76 -12.14 -18.01
N LEU A 50 -16.95 -12.82 -19.15
CA LEU A 50 -15.98 -13.76 -19.70
C LEU A 50 -14.74 -13.09 -20.32
N VAL A 51 -14.92 -11.99 -21.04
CA VAL A 51 -13.82 -11.35 -21.78
C VAL A 51 -13.00 -10.43 -20.88
N ILE A 52 -13.62 -9.75 -19.92
CA ILE A 52 -12.96 -8.68 -19.16
C ILE A 52 -12.61 -9.15 -17.74
N ALA A 53 -13.56 -9.72 -17.00
CA ALA A 53 -13.34 -10.06 -15.60
C ALA A 53 -12.68 -11.43 -15.39
N ALA A 54 -12.94 -12.42 -16.24
CA ALA A 54 -12.33 -13.75 -16.09
C ALA A 54 -10.80 -13.74 -16.22
N PRO A 55 -10.16 -12.98 -17.15
CA PRO A 55 -8.70 -12.87 -17.18
C PRO A 55 -8.12 -12.22 -15.91
N ILE A 56 -8.82 -11.23 -15.34
CA ILE A 56 -8.36 -10.54 -14.13
C ILE A 56 -8.54 -11.42 -12.90
N GLY A 57 -9.67 -12.12 -12.78
CA GLY A 57 -9.87 -13.13 -11.74
C GLY A 57 -8.84 -14.25 -11.82
N TYR A 58 -8.48 -14.68 -13.04
CA TYR A 58 -7.39 -15.64 -13.25
C TYR A 58 -6.04 -15.09 -12.79
N TRP A 59 -5.72 -13.83 -13.12
CA TRP A 59 -4.50 -13.16 -12.66
C TRP A 59 -4.44 -13.05 -11.13
N LEU A 60 -5.54 -12.65 -10.49
CA LEU A 60 -5.64 -12.55 -9.02
C LEU A 60 -5.46 -13.90 -8.31
N ALA A 61 -6.06 -14.97 -8.85
CA ALA A 61 -6.03 -16.29 -8.25
C ALA A 61 -4.73 -17.06 -8.55
N TYR A 62 -4.13 -16.89 -9.73
CA TYR A 62 -3.09 -17.80 -10.23
C TYR A 62 -1.80 -17.12 -10.71
N GLN A 63 -1.76 -15.79 -10.85
CA GLN A 63 -0.56 -15.04 -11.28
C GLN A 63 -0.20 -13.91 -10.30
N ASP A 64 -0.33 -14.18 -9.01
CA ASP A 64 0.15 -13.31 -7.93
C ASP A 64 -0.51 -11.92 -7.81
N GLY A 65 -1.70 -11.72 -8.38
CA GLY A 65 -2.42 -10.43 -8.22
C GLY A 65 -2.85 -10.11 -6.78
N THR A 66 -2.80 -11.08 -5.88
CA THR A 66 -3.01 -10.92 -4.41
C THR A 66 -1.70 -11.00 -3.61
N SER A 67 -0.54 -10.92 -4.28
CA SER A 67 0.79 -11.03 -3.63
C SER A 67 0.98 -10.04 -2.48
N PHE A 68 0.48 -8.81 -2.63
CA PHE A 68 0.54 -7.80 -1.57
C PHE A 68 -0.17 -8.30 -0.31
N VAL A 69 -1.41 -8.76 -0.46
CA VAL A 69 -2.24 -9.27 0.63
C VAL A 69 -1.60 -10.46 1.33
N LYS A 70 -0.87 -11.30 0.60
CA LYS A 70 -0.15 -12.44 1.20
C LYS A 70 1.09 -12.03 1.98
N ASN A 71 1.70 -10.89 1.66
CA ASN A 71 3.00 -10.47 2.17
C ASN A 71 2.99 -9.12 2.88
N PHE A 72 1.83 -8.50 3.12
CA PHE A 72 1.72 -7.11 3.57
C PHE A 72 2.56 -6.85 4.82
N ASN A 73 2.51 -7.76 5.80
CA ASN A 73 3.25 -7.65 7.05
C ASN A 73 4.76 -7.53 6.78
N ARG A 74 5.31 -8.49 6.03
CA ARG A 74 6.73 -8.53 5.68
C ARG A 74 7.16 -7.31 4.86
N VAL A 75 6.32 -6.88 3.92
CA VAL A 75 6.63 -5.76 3.01
C VAL A 75 6.60 -4.43 3.76
N ILE A 76 5.66 -4.23 4.69
CA ILE A 76 5.58 -3.02 5.52
C ILE A 76 6.73 -2.96 6.53
N LEU A 77 7.11 -4.08 7.14
CA LEU A 77 8.23 -4.17 8.09
C LEU A 77 9.61 -4.02 7.45
N TYR A 78 9.68 -4.16 6.12
CA TYR A 78 10.95 -4.15 5.43
C TYR A 78 11.61 -2.76 5.49
N ASN A 79 12.84 -2.75 6.01
CA ASN A 79 13.75 -1.62 5.90
C ASN A 79 14.94 -2.00 5.01
N PRO A 80 15.47 -1.07 4.20
CA PRO A 80 16.62 -1.35 3.36
C PRO A 80 17.84 -1.73 4.22
N PRO A 81 18.62 -2.76 3.82
CA PRO A 81 19.76 -3.23 4.60
C PRO A 81 20.86 -2.17 4.63
N THR A 82 21.41 -1.92 5.83
CA THR A 82 22.53 -0.98 6.00
C THR A 82 23.80 -1.43 5.29
N GLU A 83 23.97 -2.73 5.07
CA GLU A 83 25.13 -3.31 4.38
C GLU A 83 25.20 -2.88 2.91
N GLY A 84 24.06 -2.79 2.23
CA GLY A 84 23.99 -2.42 0.81
C GLY A 84 24.45 -1.00 0.52
N ILE A 85 24.43 -0.11 1.52
CA ILE A 85 24.85 1.28 1.38
C ILE A 85 26.27 1.56 1.90
N LEU A 86 26.93 0.57 2.53
CA LEU A 86 28.29 0.74 3.08
C LEU A 86 29.30 1.29 2.06
N PRO A 87 29.32 0.84 0.78
CA PRO A 87 30.25 1.40 -0.20
C PRO A 87 30.04 2.91 -0.41
N PHE A 88 28.79 3.36 -0.48
CA PHE A 88 28.44 4.76 -0.66
C PHE A 88 28.73 5.59 0.59
N LEU A 89 28.43 5.06 1.77
CA LEU A 89 28.81 5.68 3.04
C LEU A 89 30.32 5.85 3.13
N ASN A 90 31.11 4.83 2.77
CA ASN A 90 32.57 4.90 2.80
C ASN A 90 33.11 5.97 1.84
N ILE A 91 32.53 6.11 0.65
CA ILE A 91 32.89 7.17 -0.29
C ILE A 91 32.58 8.54 0.32
N LEU A 92 31.38 8.71 0.87
CA LEU A 92 30.97 9.97 1.49
C LEU A 92 31.88 10.32 2.68
N LEU A 93 32.21 9.35 3.53
CA LEU A 93 33.12 9.53 4.67
C LEU A 93 34.53 9.95 4.22
N LYS A 94 35.06 9.35 3.14
CA LYS A 94 36.34 9.76 2.54
C LYS A 94 36.35 11.20 2.07
N ILE A 95 35.20 11.74 1.64
CA ILE A 95 35.04 13.16 1.26
C ILE A 95 34.86 14.04 2.51
N LEU A 96 34.07 13.57 3.48
CA LEU A 96 33.78 14.33 4.69
C LEU A 96 35.01 14.50 5.59
N PHE A 97 35.87 13.48 5.74
CA PHE A 97 37.03 13.58 6.65
C PHE A 97 38.02 14.71 6.31
N PRO A 98 38.42 14.90 5.03
CA PRO A 98 39.22 16.06 4.63
C PRO A 98 38.51 17.39 4.91
N VAL A 99 37.21 17.49 4.61
CA VAL A 99 36.41 18.69 4.86
C VAL A 99 36.37 19.02 6.36
N TYR A 100 36.21 18.00 7.21
CA TYR A 100 36.28 18.14 8.67
C TYR A 100 37.63 18.65 9.14
N SER A 101 38.70 18.06 8.62
CA SER A 101 40.07 18.44 8.98
C SER A 101 40.32 19.91 8.63
N LEU A 102 39.87 20.35 7.45
CA LEU A 102 39.94 21.75 7.03
C LEU A 102 39.12 22.66 7.95
N LEU A 103 37.87 22.32 8.26
CA LEU A 103 37.02 23.13 9.15
C LEU A 103 37.63 23.29 10.54
N ILE A 104 38.16 22.20 11.12
CA ILE A 104 38.82 22.22 12.44
C ILE A 104 40.07 23.11 12.39
N VAL A 105 40.90 22.96 11.36
CA VAL A 105 42.11 23.77 11.19
C VAL A 105 41.74 25.25 11.00
N SER A 106 40.76 25.56 10.16
CA SER A 106 40.30 26.93 9.93
C SER A 106 39.76 27.60 11.20
N ILE A 107 38.96 26.88 12.00
CA ILE A 107 38.45 27.40 13.28
C ILE A 107 39.57 27.52 14.31
N GLY A 108 40.52 26.58 14.33
CA GLY A 108 41.71 26.66 15.18
C GLY A 108 42.55 27.90 14.87
N PHE A 109 42.81 28.18 13.59
CA PHE A 109 43.50 29.40 13.17
C PHE A 109 42.72 30.66 13.54
N TYR A 110 41.40 30.69 13.34
CA TYR A 110 40.56 31.81 13.74
C TYR A 110 40.66 32.09 15.25
N LEU A 111 40.60 31.03 16.08
CA LEU A 111 40.73 31.12 17.54
C LEU A 111 42.08 31.67 18.00
N LEU A 112 43.17 31.24 17.35
CA LEU A 112 44.53 31.59 17.74
C LEU A 112 44.97 32.97 17.22
N LEU A 113 44.59 33.33 15.99
CA LEU A 113 45.19 34.47 15.28
C LEU A 113 44.25 35.67 15.08
N TYR A 114 42.94 35.45 14.96
CA TYR A 114 42.02 36.49 14.48
C TYR A 114 41.00 36.96 15.51
N SER A 115 40.70 36.14 16.53
CA SER A 115 39.57 36.38 17.40
C SER A 115 39.84 37.46 18.47
N SER A 116 39.72 38.73 18.09
CA SER A 116 39.94 39.89 18.96
C SER A 116 38.79 40.08 19.96
N SER A 117 37.55 39.83 19.54
CA SER A 117 36.37 40.01 20.40
C SER A 117 36.10 38.79 21.30
N PRO A 118 35.64 38.99 22.56
CA PRO A 118 35.24 37.90 23.45
C PRO A 118 34.13 37.01 22.88
N GLU A 119 33.19 37.62 22.16
CA GLU A 119 32.04 36.93 21.55
C GLU A 119 32.47 36.01 20.38
N GLY A 120 33.38 36.49 19.51
CA GLY A 120 33.94 35.67 18.44
C GLY A 120 34.71 34.45 18.96
N ARG A 121 35.45 34.61 20.07
CA ARG A 121 36.18 33.51 20.72
C ARG A 121 35.23 32.46 21.29
N ALA A 122 34.17 32.90 21.95
CA ALA A 122 33.17 32.01 22.51
C ALA A 122 32.46 31.20 21.40
N ASN A 123 32.09 31.86 20.30
CA ASN A 123 31.42 31.20 19.18
C ASN A 123 32.34 30.17 18.49
N ALA A 124 33.59 30.54 18.19
CA ALA A 124 34.53 29.63 17.55
C ALA A 124 34.89 28.42 18.44
N LYS A 125 35.00 28.61 19.77
CA LYS A 125 35.19 27.49 20.71
C LYS A 125 33.97 26.55 20.73
N SER A 126 32.76 27.12 20.69
CA SER A 126 31.52 26.35 20.57
C SER A 126 31.49 25.54 19.28
N LEU A 127 31.80 26.16 18.13
CA LEU A 127 31.87 25.48 16.84
C LEU A 127 32.91 24.36 16.81
N LEU A 128 34.09 24.58 17.38
CA LEU A 128 35.12 23.55 17.50
C LEU A 128 34.62 22.34 18.29
N SER A 129 33.97 22.57 19.44
CA SER A 129 33.40 21.48 20.24
C SER A 129 32.31 20.71 19.49
N LYS A 130 31.45 21.41 18.74
CA LYS A 130 30.41 20.81 17.89
C LYS A 130 31.00 19.96 16.79
N LEU A 131 32.08 20.40 16.14
CA LEU A 131 32.75 19.64 15.08
C LEU A 131 33.40 18.34 15.60
N ILE A 132 33.96 18.37 16.81
CA ILE A 132 34.49 17.16 17.45
C ILE A 132 33.35 16.18 17.73
N ILE A 133 32.21 16.67 18.26
CA ILE A 133 31.03 15.83 18.52
C ILE A 133 30.51 15.22 17.22
N THR A 134 30.39 16.01 16.15
CA THR A 134 29.89 15.48 14.88
C THR A 134 30.83 14.49 14.22
N LEU A 135 32.15 14.61 14.39
CA LEU A 135 33.10 13.59 13.93
C LEU A 135 32.77 12.22 14.55
N VAL A 136 32.51 12.20 15.87
CA VAL A 136 32.09 10.98 16.58
C VAL A 136 30.75 10.48 16.05
N LEU A 137 29.73 11.34 15.93
CA LEU A 137 28.41 10.96 15.44
C LEU A 137 28.43 10.40 14.01
N ILE A 138 29.27 10.95 13.14
CA ILE A 138 29.44 10.50 11.76
C ILE A 138 30.09 9.12 11.72
N SER A 139 31.10 8.86 12.56
CA SER A 139 31.71 7.54 12.68
C SER A 139 30.71 6.48 13.17
N LEU A 140 29.71 6.90 13.96
CA LEU A 140 28.62 6.06 14.46
C LEU A 140 27.38 6.03 13.54
N SER A 141 27.40 6.72 12.40
CA SER A 141 26.22 6.91 11.54
C SER A 141 25.54 5.61 11.14
N SER A 142 26.28 4.60 10.70
CA SER A 142 25.74 3.28 10.34
C SER A 142 25.04 2.61 11.52
N ARG A 143 25.61 2.71 12.72
CA ARG A 143 25.02 2.16 13.95
C ARG A 143 23.78 2.92 14.38
N LEU A 144 23.78 4.25 14.22
CA LEU A 144 22.61 5.10 14.49
C LEU A 144 21.46 4.78 13.54
N ILE A 145 21.72 4.64 12.24
CA ILE A 145 20.71 4.23 11.25
C ILE A 145 20.12 2.87 11.63
N TRP A 146 20.97 1.87 11.93
CA TRP A 146 20.52 0.55 12.35
C TRP A 146 19.65 0.61 13.62
N LEU A 147 20.04 1.43 14.60
CA LEU A 147 19.28 1.60 15.84
C LEU A 147 17.89 2.19 15.56
N ILE A 148 17.82 3.25 14.74
CA ILE A 148 16.55 3.90 14.38
C ILE A 148 15.64 2.92 13.60
N PHE A 149 16.20 2.16 12.66
CA PHE A 149 15.46 1.13 11.92
C PHE A 149 14.97 0.00 12.83
N SER A 150 15.79 -0.41 13.80
CA SER A 150 15.40 -1.43 14.78
C SER A 150 14.24 -0.95 15.64
N ILE A 151 14.31 0.29 16.16
CA ILE A 151 13.23 0.90 16.94
C ILE A 151 11.94 0.97 16.11
N SER A 152 12.03 1.44 14.87
CA SER A 152 10.87 1.51 13.97
C SER A 152 10.30 0.12 13.66
N GLY A 153 11.16 -0.89 13.45
CA GLY A 153 10.78 -2.28 13.24
C GLY A 153 10.02 -2.85 14.43
N TYR A 154 10.62 -2.82 15.63
CA TYR A 154 9.99 -3.30 16.86
C TYR A 154 8.67 -2.60 17.17
N LEU A 155 8.59 -1.27 16.94
CA LEU A 155 7.35 -0.53 17.12
C LEU A 155 6.26 -1.01 16.16
N THR A 156 6.62 -1.25 14.89
CA THR A 156 5.68 -1.71 13.86
C THR A 156 5.20 -3.13 14.14
N ASP A 157 6.09 -4.04 14.53
CA ASP A 157 5.73 -5.40 14.97
C ASP A 157 4.81 -5.38 16.18
N SER A 158 5.11 -4.52 17.16
CA SER A 158 4.28 -4.35 18.36
C SER A 158 2.88 -3.86 17.99
N ILE A 159 2.75 -2.95 17.03
CA ILE A 159 1.44 -2.48 16.54
C ILE A 159 0.69 -3.62 15.85
N PHE A 160 1.34 -4.39 14.99
CA PHE A 160 0.69 -5.54 14.34
C PHE A 160 0.24 -6.60 15.36
N SER A 161 0.94 -6.76 16.49
CA SER A 161 0.53 -7.69 17.55
C SER A 161 -0.81 -7.35 18.22
N LEU A 162 -1.33 -6.14 18.05
CA LEU A 162 -2.61 -5.71 18.60
C LEU A 162 -3.83 -6.38 17.94
N THR A 163 -3.65 -7.02 16.79
CA THR A 163 -4.72 -7.71 16.05
C THR A 163 -4.18 -8.95 15.32
N SER A 164 -5.06 -9.84 14.85
CA SER A 164 -4.62 -10.98 14.04
C SER A 164 -4.23 -10.52 12.63
N LEU A 165 -3.06 -10.98 12.17
CA LEU A 165 -2.59 -10.74 10.81
C LEU A 165 -3.54 -11.34 9.75
N GLU A 166 -4.19 -12.46 10.10
CA GLU A 166 -5.20 -13.12 9.27
C GLU A 166 -6.39 -12.19 9.00
N LEU A 167 -6.91 -11.50 10.03
CA LEU A 167 -8.03 -10.56 9.87
C LEU A 167 -7.67 -9.39 8.94
N ILE A 168 -6.46 -8.84 9.06
CA ILE A 168 -5.99 -7.80 8.14
C ILE A 168 -5.90 -8.36 6.72
N GLY A 169 -5.36 -9.56 6.56
CA GLY A 169 -5.29 -10.26 5.28
C GLY A 169 -6.66 -10.48 4.65
N GLU A 170 -7.65 -10.90 5.43
CA GLU A 170 -9.04 -11.07 5.00
C GLU A 170 -9.67 -9.75 4.51
N ILE A 171 -9.49 -8.65 5.25
CA ILE A 171 -10.02 -7.34 4.88
C ILE A 171 -9.38 -6.84 3.58
N LEU A 172 -8.06 -6.96 3.46
CA LEU A 172 -7.35 -6.61 2.23
C LEU A 172 -7.79 -7.51 1.07
N ASN A 173 -7.92 -8.82 1.29
CA ASN A 173 -8.40 -9.72 0.24
C ASN A 173 -9.84 -9.36 -0.18
N GLY A 174 -10.70 -9.05 0.78
CA GLY A 174 -12.08 -8.61 0.57
C GLY A 174 -12.20 -7.31 -0.22
N GLY A 175 -11.24 -6.39 -0.07
CA GLY A 175 -11.17 -5.18 -0.90
C GLY A 175 -10.90 -5.47 -2.37
N ILE A 176 -9.95 -6.36 -2.67
CA ILE A 176 -9.58 -6.72 -4.06
C ILE A 176 -10.70 -7.52 -4.72
N TRP A 177 -11.14 -8.61 -4.09
CA TRP A 177 -12.18 -9.48 -4.65
C TRP A 177 -13.54 -8.80 -4.67
N GLY A 178 -13.86 -8.00 -3.65
CA GLY A 178 -15.07 -7.20 -3.61
C GLY A 178 -15.13 -6.20 -4.76
N MET A 179 -14.03 -5.49 -5.05
CA MET A 179 -13.99 -4.56 -6.19
C MET A 179 -14.07 -5.29 -7.54
N LEU A 180 -13.50 -6.49 -7.67
CA LEU A 180 -13.66 -7.31 -8.87
C LEU A 180 -15.13 -7.69 -9.06
N ILE A 181 -15.79 -8.18 -8.01
CA ILE A 181 -17.22 -8.52 -8.05
C ILE A 181 -18.03 -7.26 -8.40
N LEU A 182 -17.82 -6.15 -7.73
CA LEU A 182 -18.51 -4.89 -8.03
C LEU A 182 -18.31 -4.46 -9.49
N SER A 183 -17.09 -4.60 -10.02
CA SER A 183 -16.81 -4.31 -11.42
C SER A 183 -17.62 -5.19 -12.36
N THR A 184 -17.71 -6.49 -12.10
CA THR A 184 -18.54 -7.40 -12.91
C THR A 184 -20.00 -7.02 -12.88
N TRP A 185 -20.53 -6.63 -11.71
CA TRP A 185 -21.92 -6.21 -11.56
C TRP A 185 -22.22 -4.91 -12.29
N LEU A 186 -21.35 -3.91 -12.19
CA LEU A 186 -21.55 -2.61 -12.84
C LEU A 186 -21.37 -2.69 -14.35
N MET A 187 -20.52 -3.60 -14.86
CA MET A 187 -20.37 -3.85 -16.30
C MET A 187 -21.63 -4.40 -16.96
N ILE A 188 -22.61 -4.93 -16.21
CA ILE A 188 -23.88 -5.42 -16.76
C ILE A 188 -24.67 -4.25 -17.37
N PRO A 189 -25.08 -3.22 -16.59
CA PRO A 189 -25.76 -2.06 -17.16
C PRO A 189 -24.84 -1.15 -17.98
N ASP A 190 -23.59 -0.93 -17.54
CA ASP A 190 -22.70 0.07 -18.15
C ASP A 190 -21.21 -0.31 -18.02
N ILE A 191 -20.50 -0.36 -19.15
CA ILE A 191 -19.07 -0.70 -19.18
C ILE A 191 -18.24 0.37 -18.47
N GLU A 192 -18.58 1.64 -18.61
CA GLU A 192 -17.78 2.75 -18.09
C GLU A 192 -17.75 2.74 -16.56
N LEU A 193 -18.93 2.54 -15.94
CA LEU A 193 -19.04 2.41 -14.48
C LEU A 193 -18.29 1.19 -13.95
N GLY A 194 -18.35 0.07 -14.66
CA GLY A 194 -17.61 -1.14 -14.30
C GLY A 194 -16.09 -1.00 -14.47
N ALA A 195 -15.64 -0.26 -15.49
CA ALA A 195 -14.23 0.00 -15.74
C ALA A 195 -13.57 0.78 -14.61
N VAL A 196 -14.28 1.71 -13.96
CA VAL A 196 -13.76 2.45 -12.78
C VAL A 196 -13.46 1.49 -11.62
N SER A 197 -14.39 0.59 -11.31
CA SER A 197 -14.20 -0.40 -10.23
C SER A 197 -13.07 -1.38 -10.54
N LEU A 198 -12.92 -1.75 -11.81
CA LEU A 198 -11.84 -2.60 -12.29
C LEU A 198 -10.48 -1.90 -12.21
N MET A 199 -10.42 -0.59 -12.52
CA MET A 199 -9.23 0.21 -12.30
C MET A 199 -8.83 0.22 -10.81
N LEU A 200 -9.80 0.29 -9.89
CA LEU A 200 -9.52 0.20 -8.45
C LEU A 200 -8.93 -1.14 -8.03
N VAL A 201 -9.29 -2.26 -8.68
CA VAL A 201 -8.64 -3.56 -8.43
C VAL A 201 -7.14 -3.47 -8.72
N TYR A 202 -6.75 -2.86 -9.85
CA TYR A 202 -5.33 -2.66 -10.18
C TYR A 202 -4.65 -1.73 -9.17
N VAL A 203 -5.31 -0.64 -8.77
CA VAL A 203 -4.81 0.27 -7.75
C VAL A 203 -4.57 -0.46 -6.42
N PHE A 204 -5.51 -1.28 -5.97
CA PHE A 204 -5.39 -2.02 -4.71
C PHE A 204 -4.31 -3.09 -4.75
N ALA A 205 -4.14 -3.76 -5.89
CA ALA A 205 -3.10 -4.78 -6.03
C ALA A 205 -1.68 -4.20 -6.12
N TRP A 206 -1.49 -3.08 -6.84
CA TRP A 206 -0.14 -2.58 -7.18
C TRP A 206 0.28 -1.32 -6.42
N LEU A 207 -0.63 -0.37 -6.18
CA LEU A 207 -0.25 0.93 -5.64
C LEU A 207 0.36 0.83 -4.22
N PRO A 208 -0.12 -0.02 -3.30
CA PRO A 208 0.55 -0.24 -2.01
C PRO A 208 2.01 -0.68 -2.17
N TYR A 209 2.31 -1.59 -3.11
CA TYR A 209 3.69 -2.00 -3.40
C TYR A 209 4.54 -0.86 -3.94
N MET A 210 4.00 -0.07 -4.87
CA MET A 210 4.70 1.08 -5.45
C MET A 210 5.03 2.12 -4.37
N VAL A 211 4.09 2.38 -3.45
CA VAL A 211 4.27 3.32 -2.34
C VAL A 211 5.37 2.84 -1.39
N ILE A 212 5.37 1.56 -1.01
CA ILE A 212 6.40 1.01 -0.12
C ILE A 212 7.77 0.96 -0.82
N SER A 213 7.79 0.63 -2.11
CA SER A 213 9.02 0.64 -2.91
C SER A 213 9.61 2.05 -3.00
N LEU A 214 8.76 3.06 -3.24
CA LEU A 214 9.17 4.46 -3.25
C LEU A 214 9.72 4.91 -1.90
N ARG A 215 9.06 4.54 -0.79
CA ARG A 215 9.58 4.78 0.57
C ARG A 215 10.99 4.22 0.71
N ASN A 216 11.23 2.99 0.26
CA ASN A 216 12.53 2.34 0.41
C ASN A 216 13.63 2.99 -0.44
N ILE A 217 13.29 3.49 -1.64
CA ILE A 217 14.21 4.27 -2.48
C ILE A 217 14.58 5.58 -1.76
N VAL A 218 13.58 6.33 -1.28
CA VAL A 218 13.79 7.59 -0.56
C VAL A 218 14.62 7.37 0.71
N LEU A 219 14.30 6.32 1.48
CA LEU A 219 15.06 5.96 2.68
C LEU A 219 16.51 5.62 2.35
N THR A 220 16.77 4.85 1.29
CA THR A 220 18.14 4.52 0.87
C THR A 220 18.93 5.78 0.54
N THR A 221 18.33 6.73 -0.19
CA THR A 221 18.96 8.04 -0.47
C THR A 221 19.23 8.82 0.81
N LEU A 222 18.27 8.89 1.73
CA LEU A 222 18.41 9.61 3.00
C LEU A 222 19.44 8.96 3.93
N MET A 223 19.58 7.64 3.91
CA MET A 223 20.64 6.94 4.66
C MET A 223 22.02 7.31 4.16
N ILE A 224 22.21 7.40 2.83
CA ILE A 224 23.48 7.84 2.24
C ILE A 224 23.78 9.28 2.66
N LEU A 225 22.77 10.16 2.66
CA LEU A 225 22.92 11.56 3.06
C LEU A 225 22.97 11.78 4.59
N PHE A 226 22.66 10.78 5.39
CA PHE A 226 22.58 10.89 6.85
C PHE A 226 23.86 11.45 7.52
N PRO A 227 25.09 11.01 7.17
CA PRO A 227 26.31 11.57 7.75
C PRO A 227 26.51 13.04 7.37
N LEU A 228 26.13 13.42 6.15
CA LEU A 228 26.13 14.81 5.70
C LEU A 228 25.09 15.62 6.49
N GLY A 229 23.89 15.07 6.71
CA GLY A 229 22.85 15.68 7.53
C GLY A 229 23.34 16.02 8.93
N ILE A 230 24.08 15.10 9.57
CA ILE A 230 24.73 15.32 10.87
C ILE A 230 25.72 16.50 10.78
N LEU A 231 26.65 16.52 9.82
CA LEU A 231 27.60 17.62 9.67
C LEU A 231 26.88 18.97 9.53
N LEU A 232 25.94 19.06 8.58
CA LEU A 232 25.26 20.30 8.24
C LEU A 232 24.41 20.83 9.40
N TYR A 233 23.85 19.95 10.24
CA TYR A 233 23.03 20.35 11.38
C TYR A 233 23.81 21.17 12.41
N PHE A 234 25.10 20.90 12.58
CA PHE A 234 25.93 21.57 13.60
C PHE A 234 26.64 22.84 13.10
N ILE A 235 26.66 23.06 11.77
CA ILE A 235 27.13 24.31 11.16
C ILE A 235 25.96 25.33 11.18
N PRO A 236 26.09 26.48 11.86
CA PRO A 236 24.99 27.44 12.01
C PRO A 236 24.36 27.87 10.68
N GLU A 237 25.18 28.13 9.67
CA GLU A 237 24.79 28.62 8.35
C GLU A 237 24.03 27.55 7.55
N LEU A 238 24.30 26.27 7.80
CA LEU A 238 23.74 25.13 7.07
C LEU A 238 22.77 24.29 7.89
N LYS A 239 22.50 24.71 9.13
CA LYS A 239 21.68 23.99 10.11
C LYS A 239 20.31 23.60 9.56
N SER A 240 19.69 24.48 8.79
CA SER A 240 18.36 24.24 8.19
C SER A 240 18.36 23.04 7.24
N ILE A 241 19.41 22.90 6.42
CA ILE A 241 19.56 21.80 5.47
C ILE A 241 19.79 20.49 6.22
N GLY A 242 20.71 20.50 7.19
CA GLY A 242 20.97 19.32 8.02
C GLY A 242 19.75 18.86 8.81
N LYS A 243 19.03 19.80 9.43
CA LYS A 243 17.75 19.57 10.12
C LYS A 243 16.76 18.88 9.19
N THR A 244 16.58 19.41 7.98
CA THR A 244 15.65 18.86 6.98
C THR A 244 16.00 17.42 6.61
N ILE A 245 17.28 17.12 6.34
CA ILE A 245 17.71 15.75 5.98
C ILE A 245 17.40 14.77 7.13
N LEU A 246 17.74 15.14 8.36
CA LEU A 246 17.54 14.28 9.53
C LEU A 246 16.05 14.10 9.85
N GLU A 247 15.26 15.15 9.77
CA GLU A 247 13.81 15.10 9.99
C GLU A 247 13.12 14.24 8.94
N GLN A 248 13.44 14.43 7.66
CA GLN A 248 12.91 13.59 6.59
C GLN A 248 13.32 12.13 6.82
N PHE A 249 14.58 11.85 7.15
CA PHE A 249 15.01 10.48 7.46
C PHE A 249 14.16 9.83 8.56
N LEU A 250 13.91 10.54 9.65
CA LEU A 250 13.05 10.04 10.74
C LEU A 250 11.61 9.84 10.28
N ILE A 251 10.99 10.83 9.64
CA ILE A 251 9.60 10.77 9.16
C ILE A 251 9.41 9.55 8.24
N TRP A 252 10.27 9.41 7.21
CA TRP A 252 10.19 8.32 6.26
C TRP A 252 10.45 6.96 6.90
N THR A 253 11.27 6.92 7.96
CA THR A 253 11.54 5.68 8.70
C THR A 253 10.32 5.24 9.47
N PHE A 254 9.61 6.15 10.12
CA PHE A 254 8.44 5.83 10.95
C PHE A 254 7.13 5.67 10.16
N ILE A 255 7.08 6.01 8.86
CA ILE A 255 5.90 5.76 8.00
C ILE A 255 5.39 4.31 8.12
N GLN A 256 6.26 3.31 8.23
CA GLN A 256 5.84 1.91 8.38
C GLN A 256 4.99 1.66 9.65
N ALA A 257 5.32 2.33 10.76
CA ALA A 257 4.58 2.20 12.01
C ALA A 257 3.18 2.82 11.86
N PHE A 258 3.06 3.94 11.14
CA PHE A 258 1.78 4.56 10.84
C PHE A 258 0.95 3.74 9.85
N MET A 259 1.57 3.08 8.87
CA MET A 259 0.88 2.14 7.97
C MET A 259 0.29 0.96 8.77
N ALA A 260 1.08 0.37 9.68
CA ALA A 260 0.60 -0.68 10.57
C ALA A 260 -0.55 -0.17 11.47
N LEU A 261 -0.41 1.02 12.06
CA LEU A 261 -1.44 1.61 12.91
C LEU A 261 -2.75 1.82 12.14
N ALA A 262 -2.68 2.32 10.91
CA ALA A 262 -3.85 2.51 10.06
C ALA A 262 -4.55 1.17 9.76
N LEU A 263 -3.81 0.14 9.36
CA LEU A 263 -4.37 -1.19 9.09
C LEU A 263 -4.98 -1.83 10.33
N VAL A 264 -4.31 -1.75 11.47
CA VAL A 264 -4.83 -2.28 12.75
C VAL A 264 -6.10 -1.53 13.16
N SER A 265 -6.15 -0.21 12.97
CA SER A 265 -7.34 0.58 13.27
C SER A 265 -8.53 0.18 12.41
N VAL A 266 -8.31 -0.02 11.10
CA VAL A 266 -9.34 -0.50 10.16
C VAL A 266 -9.80 -1.91 10.53
N ALA A 267 -8.88 -2.80 10.90
CA ALA A 267 -9.22 -4.17 11.31
C ALA A 267 -10.03 -4.22 12.61
N LYS A 268 -9.67 -3.41 13.60
CA LYS A 268 -10.45 -3.29 14.84
C LYS A 268 -11.83 -2.71 14.56
N ALA A 269 -11.93 -1.65 13.75
CA ALA A 269 -13.21 -1.09 13.35
C ALA A 269 -14.10 -2.13 12.65
N PHE A 270 -13.54 -2.90 11.72
CA PHE A 270 -14.24 -4.00 11.06
C PHE A 270 -14.75 -5.05 12.07
N SER A 271 -13.90 -5.49 13.01
CA SER A 271 -14.28 -6.48 14.03
C SER A 271 -15.41 -5.98 14.95
N VAL A 272 -15.45 -4.69 15.27
CA VAL A 272 -16.52 -4.11 16.07
C VAL A 272 -17.82 -4.05 15.25
N THR A 273 -17.74 -3.68 13.97
CA THR A 273 -18.94 -3.61 13.12
C THR A 273 -19.57 -4.96 12.85
N THR A 274 -18.79 -6.04 12.69
CA THR A 274 -19.33 -7.38 12.49
C THR A 274 -20.00 -7.94 13.76
N LEU A 275 -19.57 -7.49 14.95
CA LEU A 275 -20.25 -7.83 16.21
C LEU A 275 -21.61 -7.13 16.36
N VAL A 276 -21.75 -5.92 15.80
CA VAL A 276 -22.98 -5.09 15.92
C VAL A 276 -23.98 -5.37 14.80
N SER A 277 -23.52 -5.75 13.61
CA SER A 277 -24.36 -6.02 12.44
C SER A 277 -24.66 -7.52 12.31
N ASN A 278 -25.77 -7.96 12.91
CA ASN A 278 -26.41 -9.22 12.58
C ASN A 278 -27.74 -8.88 11.89
N PRO A 279 -27.70 -8.68 10.56
CA PRO A 279 -28.27 -9.71 9.70
C PRO A 279 -27.41 -9.95 8.45
N GLU A 280 -27.21 -11.22 8.11
CA GLU A 280 -26.66 -11.65 6.83
C GLU A 280 -27.52 -11.10 5.69
N ILE A 281 -27.07 -10.01 5.06
CA ILE A 281 -27.56 -9.64 3.73
C ILE A 281 -26.81 -10.54 2.75
N THR A 282 -27.27 -11.78 2.64
CA THR A 282 -26.93 -12.62 1.49
C THR A 282 -27.42 -11.92 0.23
N CYS A 283 -26.51 -11.73 -0.73
CA CYS A 283 -26.72 -11.09 -2.03
C CYS A 283 -27.87 -11.71 -2.87
N LEU A 284 -28.40 -12.85 -2.42
CA LEU A 284 -29.60 -13.53 -2.93
C LEU A 284 -30.92 -12.75 -2.70
N ASN A 285 -30.98 -11.85 -1.70
CA ASN A 285 -32.25 -11.21 -1.32
C ASN A 285 -32.56 -9.88 -2.05
N ILE A 286 -31.73 -9.43 -2.99
CA ILE A 286 -31.95 -8.17 -3.71
C ILE A 286 -32.67 -8.37 -5.07
N PHE A 287 -32.89 -9.62 -5.51
CA PHE A 287 -33.53 -9.93 -6.80
C PHE A 287 -34.72 -10.88 -6.63
N PRO A 288 -35.98 -10.45 -6.86
CA PRO A 288 -37.14 -11.33 -6.80
C PRO A 288 -37.38 -12.09 -8.13
N VAL A 289 -36.32 -12.48 -8.85
CA VAL A 289 -36.42 -13.20 -10.13
C VAL A 289 -35.76 -14.60 -10.01
N PRO A 290 -36.55 -15.67 -9.79
CA PRO A 290 -36.05 -17.00 -9.39
C PRO A 290 -35.09 -17.69 -10.36
N GLY A 291 -35.04 -17.29 -11.64
CA GLY A 291 -34.22 -17.95 -12.67
C GLY A 291 -32.80 -17.39 -12.84
N ILE A 292 -32.64 -16.07 -12.71
CA ILE A 292 -31.35 -15.38 -12.90
C ILE A 292 -30.45 -15.57 -11.68
N ASN A 293 -31.05 -15.62 -10.48
CA ASN A 293 -30.34 -15.85 -9.22
C ASN A 293 -29.58 -17.18 -9.24
N ASN A 294 -30.15 -18.23 -9.80
CA ASN A 294 -29.51 -19.55 -9.81
C ASN A 294 -28.34 -19.61 -10.81
N MET A 295 -28.40 -18.91 -11.94
CA MET A 295 -27.33 -18.95 -12.95
C MET A 295 -26.17 -18.02 -12.59
N LEU A 296 -26.46 -16.83 -12.06
CA LEU A 296 -25.44 -15.91 -11.54
C LEU A 296 -24.82 -16.46 -10.25
N ALA A 297 -25.61 -16.93 -9.28
CA ALA A 297 -25.05 -17.57 -8.08
C ALA A 297 -24.20 -18.78 -8.44
N TRP A 298 -24.53 -19.54 -9.48
CA TRP A 298 -23.72 -20.67 -9.92
C TRP A 298 -22.42 -20.27 -10.63
N PHE A 299 -22.41 -19.19 -11.42
CA PHE A 299 -21.18 -18.61 -11.98
C PHE A 299 -20.26 -18.03 -10.88
N PHE A 300 -20.85 -17.30 -9.92
CA PHE A 300 -20.14 -16.70 -8.78
C PHE A 300 -19.72 -17.71 -7.69
N THR A 301 -20.26 -18.95 -7.69
CA THR A 301 -19.84 -20.03 -6.78
C THR A 301 -18.89 -21.04 -7.43
N SER A 302 -18.84 -21.11 -8.77
CA SER A 302 -17.95 -22.02 -9.50
C SER A 302 -16.58 -21.42 -9.84
N ILE A 303 -16.50 -20.09 -9.92
CA ILE A 303 -15.29 -19.32 -9.64
C ILE A 303 -15.41 -19.03 -8.13
N ASP A 304 -14.48 -19.47 -7.29
CA ASP A 304 -14.51 -19.22 -5.84
C ASP A 304 -14.29 -17.73 -5.57
N LEU A 305 -15.27 -16.89 -5.93
CA LEU A 305 -15.20 -15.43 -5.89
C LEU A 305 -15.44 -14.90 -4.47
N GLY A 306 -15.64 -15.77 -3.49
CA GLY A 306 -15.88 -15.41 -2.10
C GLY A 306 -17.18 -14.65 -1.91
N THR A 307 -17.94 -14.99 -0.88
CA THR A 307 -19.05 -14.16 -0.41
C THR A 307 -18.47 -12.90 0.25
N THR A 308 -18.03 -11.91 -0.53
CA THR A 308 -17.61 -10.62 0.01
C THR A 308 -18.87 -9.78 0.29
N ASN A 309 -19.19 -9.62 1.57
CA ASN A 309 -20.25 -8.70 2.01
C ASN A 309 -19.81 -7.25 1.67
N LEU A 310 -20.76 -6.37 1.33
CA LEU A 310 -20.51 -4.94 1.08
C LEU A 310 -19.66 -4.27 2.18
N MET A 311 -19.80 -4.72 3.43
CA MET A 311 -18.93 -4.29 4.53
C MET A 311 -17.47 -4.68 4.32
N THR A 312 -17.17 -5.93 3.95
CA THR A 312 -15.79 -6.38 3.67
C THR A 312 -15.17 -5.61 2.50
N LEU A 313 -15.96 -5.28 1.47
CA LEU A 313 -15.53 -4.42 0.37
C LEU A 313 -15.20 -3.00 0.86
N GLY A 314 -16.10 -2.39 1.64
CA GLY A 314 -15.92 -1.02 2.15
C GLY A 314 -14.68 -0.90 3.04
N PHE A 315 -14.56 -1.76 4.05
CA PHE A 315 -13.39 -1.79 4.93
C PHE A 315 -12.11 -2.19 4.17
N GLY A 316 -12.21 -3.10 3.21
CA GLY A 316 -11.09 -3.48 2.35
C GLY A 316 -10.59 -2.34 1.48
N ALA A 317 -11.47 -1.55 0.88
CA ALA A 317 -11.11 -0.35 0.14
C ALA A 317 -10.41 0.68 1.03
N VAL A 318 -10.97 0.94 2.22
CA VAL A 318 -10.37 1.85 3.21
C VAL A 318 -8.99 1.35 3.64
N ALA A 319 -8.80 0.04 3.84
CA ALA A 319 -7.50 -0.54 4.20
C ALA A 319 -6.43 -0.23 3.14
N HIS A 320 -6.71 -0.45 1.84
CA HIS A 320 -5.74 -0.15 0.79
C HIS A 320 -5.46 1.35 0.69
N PHE A 321 -6.50 2.18 0.68
CA PHE A 321 -6.32 3.64 0.63
C PHE A 321 -5.55 4.16 1.84
N SER A 322 -5.72 3.57 3.01
CA SER A 322 -4.97 3.98 4.20
C SER A 322 -3.46 3.80 4.00
N ILE A 323 -3.01 2.69 3.44
CA ILE A 323 -1.57 2.47 3.13
C ILE A 323 -1.07 3.51 2.13
N ILE A 324 -1.86 3.79 1.09
CA ILE A 324 -1.51 4.73 0.01
C ILE A 324 -1.41 6.17 0.54
N LEU A 325 -2.31 6.56 1.43
CA LEU A 325 -2.42 7.94 1.92
C LEU A 325 -1.51 8.23 3.10
N VAL A 326 -1.09 7.23 3.88
CA VAL A 326 -0.24 7.43 5.08
C VAL A 326 1.01 8.28 4.80
N PRO A 327 1.82 8.07 3.74
CA PRO A 327 2.97 8.91 3.46
C PRO A 327 2.62 10.38 3.24
N ILE A 328 1.51 10.65 2.54
CA ILE A 328 1.03 12.01 2.26
C ILE A 328 0.59 12.67 3.57
N VAL A 329 -0.24 11.98 4.35
CA VAL A 329 -0.73 12.46 5.64
C VAL A 329 0.42 12.74 6.59
N MET A 330 1.41 11.85 6.65
CA MET A 330 2.60 12.01 7.48
C MET A 330 3.40 13.26 7.10
N VAL A 331 3.70 13.45 5.82
CA VAL A 331 4.43 14.64 5.36
C VAL A 331 3.65 15.93 5.68
N LEU A 332 2.32 15.92 5.51
CA LEU A 332 1.47 17.07 5.82
C LEU A 332 1.37 17.36 7.32
N LEU A 333 1.21 16.34 8.16
CA LEU A 333 1.17 16.48 9.62
C LEU A 333 2.49 17.06 10.13
N PHE A 334 3.62 16.46 9.73
CA PHE A 334 4.92 16.92 10.21
C PHE A 334 5.28 18.32 9.72
N LYS A 335 4.85 18.75 8.53
CA LYS A 335 4.97 20.16 8.11
C LYS A 335 4.25 21.14 9.03
N LYS A 336 3.21 20.70 9.73
CA LYS A 336 2.44 21.53 10.68
C LYS A 336 3.02 21.52 12.09
N PHE A 337 3.75 20.46 12.46
CA PHE A 337 4.34 20.28 13.79
C PHE A 337 5.82 20.68 13.88
N LEU A 338 6.52 20.79 12.75
CA LEU A 338 7.91 21.24 12.71
C LEU A 338 7.96 22.72 12.30
N PRO A 339 8.21 23.64 13.25
CA PRO A 339 8.41 25.07 12.95
C PRO A 339 9.70 25.35 12.17
#